data_AF-A0A068UF82-F1
#
_entry.id   AF-A0A068UF82-F1
#
_cell.length_a   1.000
_cell.length_b   1.000
_cell.length_c   1.000
_cell.angle_alpha   90.00
_cell.angle_beta   90.00
_cell.angle_gamma   90.00
#
_symmetry.space_group_name_H-M   'P 1'
#
loop_
_entity.id
_entity.type
_entity.pdbx_description
1 polymer ?
#
loop_
_entity_poly.entity_id
_entity_poly.type
_entity_poly.pdbx_seq_one_letter_code
_entity_poly.pdbx_strand_id
1 'polypeptide(L)' 'MKNLVKAASMGPLREALTQGFEITKLKKEDMRPVTVKDFENALQEVRPLLTILFFKCIR' A
#
# COMPACT_ATOMS: atom_id res chain seq x y z
N MET A 1 -7.25 -5.55 9.74
CA MET A 1 -6.97 -5.15 8.34
C MET A 1 -6.58 -3.66 8.16
N LYS A 2 -6.30 -2.89 9.22
CA LYS A 2 -6.00 -1.45 9.10
C LYS A 2 -4.71 -1.17 8.30
N ASN A 3 -3.71 -2.05 8.42
CA ASN A 3 -2.42 -1.90 7.72
C ASN A 3 -2.52 -2.19 6.22
N LEU A 4 -3.36 -3.16 5.84
CA LEU A 4 -3.57 -3.53 4.44
C LEU A 4 -4.28 -2.40 3.67
N VAL A 5 -5.36 -1.86 4.25
CA VAL A 5 -6.10 -0.74 3.64
C VAL A 5 -5.20 0.48 3.51
N LYS A 6 -4.40 0.78 4.54
CA LYS A 6 -3.42 1.87 4.48
C LYS A 6 -2.39 1.65 3.38
N ALA A 7 -1.81 0.45 3.26
CA ALA A 7 -0.82 0.13 2.24
C ALA A 7 -1.39 0.23 0.82
N ALA A 8 -2.61 -0.29 0.60
CA ALA A 8 -3.29 -0.19 -0.70
C ALA A 8 -3.58 1.27 -1.09
N SER A 9 -4.07 2.10 -0.14
CA SER A 9 -4.36 3.52 -0.40
C SER A 9 -3.11 4.37 -0.68
N MET A 10 -1.92 3.91 -0.30
CA MET A 10 -0.66 4.59 -0.61
C MET A 10 -0.17 4.32 -2.04
N GLY A 11 -0.70 3.30 -2.73
CA GLY A 11 -0.32 2.96 -4.10
C GLY A 11 -0.52 4.13 -5.08
N PRO A 12 -1.76 4.66 -5.22
CA PRO A 12 -2.03 5.80 -6.08
C PRO A 12 -1.21 7.06 -5.74
N LEU A 13 -0.97 7.29 -4.44
CA LEU A 13 -0.14 8.40 -3.98
C LEU A 13 1.32 8.26 -4.43
N ARG A 14 1.91 7.06 -4.30
CA ARG A 14 3.29 6.80 -4.74
C ARG A 14 3.45 6.97 -6.24
N GLU A 15 2.44 6.55 -7.01
CA GLU A 15 2.44 6.71 -8.47
C GLU A 15 2.37 8.17 -8.88
N ALA A 16 1.48 8.97 -8.28
CA ALA A 16 1.39 10.39 -8.56
C ALA A 16 2.71 11.12 -8.23
N LEU A 17 3.36 10.78 -7.11
CA LEU A 17 4.67 11.34 -6.77
C LEU A 17 5.77 10.94 -7.78
N THR A 18 5.70 9.71 -8.31
CA THR A 18 6.65 9.20 -9.32
C THR A 18 6.45 9.89 -10.68
N GLN A 19 5.23 10.32 -10.99
CA GLN A 19 4.92 11.13 -12.18
C GLN A 19 5.42 12.58 -12.07
N GLY A 20 6.01 12.98 -10.93
CA GLY A 20 6.62 14.28 -10.74
C GLY A 20 5.70 15.32 -10.09
N PHE A 21 4.54 14.91 -9.56
CA PHE A 21 3.69 15.81 -8.80
C PHE A 21 4.34 16.14 -7.45
N GLU A 22 4.47 17.44 -7.15
CA GLU A 22 4.87 17.90 -5.83
C GLU A 22 3.79 17.55 -4.80
N ILE A 23 4.20 16.96 -3.67
CA ILE A 23 3.25 16.53 -2.62
C ILE A 23 2.40 17.67 -2.06
N THR A 24 2.91 18.90 -2.14
CA THR A 24 2.22 20.12 -1.68
C THR A 24 1.13 20.61 -2.64
N LYS A 25 1.19 20.21 -3.91
CA LYS A 25 0.23 20.60 -4.96
C LYS A 25 -0.72 19.47 -5.34
N LEU A 26 -0.47 18.26 -4.86
CA LEU A 26 -1.26 17.08 -5.19
C LEU A 26 -2.69 17.19 -4.66
N LYS A 27 -3.68 17.15 -5.55
CA LYS A 27 -5.09 17.06 -5.18
C LYS A 27 -5.58 15.62 -5.22
N LYS A 28 -6.74 15.39 -4.60
CA LYS A 28 -7.40 14.07 -4.63
C LYS A 28 -7.81 13.66 -6.05
N GLU A 29 -8.07 14.64 -6.91
CA GLU A 29 -8.47 14.47 -8.31
C GLU A 29 -7.32 13.94 -9.18
N ASP A 30 -6.08 14.32 -8.83
CA ASP A 30 -4.87 13.93 -9.55
C ASP A 30 -4.44 12.49 -9.24
N MET A 31 -5.02 11.91 -8.18
CA MET A 31 -4.77 10.52 -7.81
C MET A 31 -5.75 9.59 -8.51
N ARG A 32 -5.24 8.51 -9.08
CA ARG A 32 -6.11 7.43 -9.55
C ARG A 32 -6.89 6.80 -8.39
N PRO A 33 -8.09 6.25 -8.63
CA PRO A 33 -8.81 5.50 -7.61
C PRO A 33 -8.04 4.26 -7.19
N VAL A 34 -8.26 3.84 -5.95
CA VAL A 34 -7.73 2.58 -5.42
C VAL A 34 -8.48 1.43 -6.09
N THR A 35 -7.73 0.45 -6.57
CA THR A 35 -8.25 -0.73 -7.28
C THR A 35 -7.94 -2.01 -6.52
N VAL A 36 -8.57 -3.12 -6.89
CA VAL A 36 -8.31 -4.44 -6.28
C VAL A 36 -6.83 -4.82 -6.37
N LYS A 37 -6.14 -4.45 -7.46
CA LYS A 37 -4.71 -4.72 -7.65
C LYS A 37 -3.82 -4.06 -6.60
N ASP A 38 -4.23 -2.90 -6.08
CA ASP A 38 -3.51 -2.24 -4.97
C ASP A 38 -3.57 -3.06 -3.69
N PHE A 39 -4.71 -3.71 -3.44
CA PHE A 39 -4.87 -4.60 -2.31
C PHE A 39 -4.09 -5.91 -2.50
N GLU A 40 -4.04 -6.45 -3.70
CA GLU A 40 -3.21 -7.63 -4.02
C GLU A 40 -1.72 -7.35 -3.81
N ASN A 41 -1.24 -6.19 -4.26
CA ASN A 41 0.12 -5.74 -4.04
C ASN A 41 0.40 -5.50 -2.55
N ALA A 42 -0.50 -4.80 -1.87
CA ALA A 42 -0.38 -4.55 -0.43
C ALA A 42 -0.39 -5.86 0.37
N LEU A 43 -1.12 -6.89 -0.06
CA LEU A 43 -1.13 -8.23 0.54
C LEU A 43 0.23 -8.93 0.44
N GLN A 44 1.02 -8.67 -0.60
CA GLN A 44 2.39 -9.19 -0.70
C GLN A 44 3.31 -8.50 0.30
N GLU A 45 3.12 -7.21 0.59
CA GLU A 45 3.92 -6.46 1.56
C GLU A 45 3.57 -6.78 3.02
N VAL A 46 2.32 -7.11 3.34
CA VAL A 46 1.93 -7.50 4.72
C VAL A 46 2.10 -9.01 5.01
N ARG A 47 2.22 -9.84 3.97
CA ARG A 47 2.46 -11.30 4.11
C ARG A 47 3.73 -11.69 4.89
N PRO A 48 4.88 -10.99 4.79
CA PRO A 48 6.12 -11.40 5.45
C PRO A 48 6.01 -11.43 6.98
N LEU A 49 5.17 -10.58 7.55
CA LEU A 49 4.97 -10.50 9.00
C LEU A 49 4.23 -11.70 9.56
N LEU A 50 3.34 -12.31 8.76
CA LEU A 50 2.65 -13.53 9.16
C LEU A 50 3.63 -14.69 9.17
N THR A 51 4.47 -14.85 8.13
CA THR A 51 5.48 -15.92 8.09
C THR A 51 6.47 -15.82 9.25
N ILE A 52 7.00 -14.63 9.56
CA ILE A 52 7.96 -14.44 10.67
C ILE A 52 7.32 -14.73 12.03
N LEU A 53 6.06 -14.33 12.25
CA LEU A 53 5.35 -14.62 13.49
C LEU A 53 4.95 -16.10 13.62
N PHE A 54 4.58 -16.76 12.52
CA PHE A 54 4.29 -18.20 12.51
C PHE A 54 5.52 -19.03 12.92
N PHE A 55 6.72 -18.69 12.45
CA PHE A 55 7.95 -19.38 12.90
C PHE A 55 8.29 -19.12 14.36
N LYS A 56 7.95 -17.93 14.91
CA LYS A 56 8.23 -17.59 16.30
C LYS A 56 7.25 -18.21 17.31
N CYS A 57 6.08 -18.66 16.85
CA CYS A 57 5.08 -19.33 17.70
C CYS A 57 5.22 -20.87 17.70
N ILE A 58 5.99 -21.44 16.76
CA ILE A 58 6.25 -22.88 16.63
C ILE A 58 7.57 -23.30 17.32
N ARG A 59 8.31 -22.37 17.93
CA ARG A 59 9.56 -22.66 18.67
C ARG A 59 9.47 -22.27 20.13
#